data_AF-A0A524LXY1-F1
#
_entry.id   AF-A0A524LXY1-F1
#
_cell.length_a   1.000
_cell.length_b   1.000
_cell.length_c   1.000
_cell.angle_alpha   90.00
_cell.angle_beta   90.00
_cell.angle_gamma   90.00
#
_symmetry.space_group_name_H-M   'P 1'
#
loop_
_entity.id
_entity.type
_entity.pdbx_description
1 polymer ?
#
loop_
_entity_poly.entity_id
_entity_poly.type
_entity_poly.pdbx_seq_one_letter_code
_entity_poly.pdbx_strand_id
1 'polypeptide(L)'
;MRNMPVISSDPDLNDRVERICEKLGGFFRPVFFESSNEALEYLMYELPEVNLVNFSDSKIDTQAILDTIKADPWLHYGGIIAVHNRGDLRHLEEQVPDSNVLSLIPRADFVASFYRVLRILIQNRRILFQRDLQSFLLGSISGSFVMDNDPYSIKTYANLVSNYLFNSNYINTDKRDRLHVALFEMLMNAVEHGNCDISYEVKTAWMEEHGDILNLIRQKCQDPEIRSKRVHFSYRISPERSYFTVRDEGLGFDWKSRVNPAEEGDVNLGMHGHGIQMTNYYIENLTYNESGNEVRFELGHQANETNMVPMIFDKQTERAFADREVVFKEGEESNYLYYIVAGTFEIYSGGKLISTLTPDDMFLGEMSFLLNDRRSATVISRGRSVLMPIPKKSFVNVIKQKPHYGIFLARLLAQ
;
A
#
# COMPACT_ATOMS: atom_id res chain seq x y z
N MET A 1 -2.73 21.74 6.80
CA MET A 1 -3.85 21.26 5.97
C MET A 1 -3.22 20.66 4.73
N ARG A 2 -3.64 19.46 4.33
CA ARG A 2 -3.09 18.75 3.16
C ARG A 2 -4.07 18.83 2.01
N ASN A 3 -3.59 19.12 0.81
CA ASN A 3 -4.46 19.14 -0.36
C ASN A 3 -4.87 17.71 -0.73
N MET A 4 -6.13 17.51 -1.06
CA MET A 4 -6.69 16.25 -1.52
C MET A 4 -7.38 16.49 -2.87
N PRO A 5 -6.83 16.00 -3.99
CA PRO A 5 -7.49 16.10 -5.28
C PRO A 5 -8.83 15.37 -5.25
N VAL A 6 -9.83 15.99 -5.85
CA VAL A 6 -11.17 15.44 -6.04
C VAL A 6 -11.46 15.50 -7.52
N ILE A 7 -11.38 14.35 -8.17
CA ILE A 7 -11.53 14.21 -9.61
C ILE A 7 -12.98 13.83 -9.88
N SER A 8 -13.81 14.83 -10.14
CA SER A 8 -15.26 14.72 -10.26
C SER A 8 -15.87 16.00 -10.83
N SER A 9 -16.67 15.85 -11.88
CA SER A 9 -17.53 16.89 -12.46
C SER A 9 -18.92 16.93 -11.82
N ASP A 10 -19.16 16.12 -10.78
CA ASP A 10 -20.42 16.02 -10.08
C ASP A 10 -20.50 17.02 -8.92
N PRO A 11 -21.36 18.05 -9.01
CA PRO A 11 -21.44 19.11 -8.00
C PRO A 11 -22.00 18.59 -6.66
N ASP A 12 -22.90 17.61 -6.68
CA ASP A 12 -23.48 17.05 -5.45
C ASP A 12 -22.45 16.23 -4.68
N LEU A 13 -21.60 15.49 -5.40
CA LEU A 13 -20.48 14.77 -4.79
C LEU A 13 -19.47 15.78 -4.21
N ASN A 14 -19.14 16.82 -4.96
CA ASN A 14 -18.14 17.82 -4.58
C ASN A 14 -18.55 18.60 -3.32
N ASP A 15 -19.81 19.05 -3.23
CA ASP A 15 -20.35 19.70 -2.02
C ASP A 15 -20.31 18.77 -0.79
N ARG A 16 -20.62 17.48 -0.98
CA ARG A 16 -20.52 16.49 0.11
C ARG A 16 -19.09 16.29 0.58
N VAL A 17 -18.12 16.24 -0.34
CA VAL A 17 -16.69 16.13 0.01
C VAL A 17 -16.26 17.33 0.85
N GLU A 18 -16.60 18.54 0.43
CA GLU A 18 -16.24 19.78 1.13
C GLU A 18 -16.77 19.78 2.56
N ARG A 19 -18.08 19.56 2.73
CA ARG A 19 -18.71 19.51 4.07
C ARG A 19 -18.12 18.45 4.99
N ILE A 20 -17.78 17.28 4.43
CA ILE A 20 -17.17 16.20 5.21
C ILE A 20 -15.75 16.60 5.66
N CYS A 21 -14.96 17.20 4.78
CA CYS A 21 -13.63 17.69 5.11
C CYS A 21 -13.66 18.78 6.17
N GLU A 22 -14.60 19.73 6.06
CA GLU A 22 -14.83 20.78 7.07
C GLU A 22 -15.22 20.18 8.43
N LYS A 23 -16.15 19.22 8.45
CA LYS A 23 -16.58 18.53 9.66
C LYS A 23 -15.44 17.79 10.37
N LEU A 24 -14.42 17.35 9.62
CA LEU A 24 -13.21 16.72 10.15
C LEU A 24 -12.10 17.73 10.48
N GLY A 25 -12.45 19.00 10.66
CA GLY A 25 -11.54 20.05 11.09
C GLY A 25 -10.64 20.60 9.99
N GLY A 26 -11.00 20.40 8.72
CA GLY A 26 -10.24 20.91 7.57
C GLY A 26 -8.85 20.27 7.42
N PHE A 27 -8.63 19.07 7.97
CA PHE A 27 -7.34 18.38 7.86
C PHE A 27 -6.95 18.19 6.39
N PHE A 28 -7.90 17.70 5.59
CA PHE A 28 -7.83 17.67 4.13
C PHE A 28 -8.52 18.89 3.54
N ARG A 29 -7.85 19.56 2.60
CA ARG A 29 -8.41 20.63 1.79
C ARG A 29 -8.71 20.06 0.40
N PRO A 30 -9.98 19.88 0.02
CA PRO A 30 -10.30 19.36 -1.29
C PRO A 30 -9.90 20.36 -2.38
N VAL A 31 -9.36 19.83 -3.49
CA VAL A 31 -9.04 20.58 -4.72
C VAL A 31 -9.75 19.87 -5.86
N PHE A 32 -10.72 20.52 -6.49
CA PHE A 32 -11.61 19.89 -7.45
C PHE A 32 -11.07 19.98 -8.88
N PHE A 33 -11.20 18.89 -9.63
CA PHE A 33 -10.81 18.78 -11.02
C PHE A 33 -11.95 18.19 -11.85
N GLU A 34 -12.34 18.90 -12.90
CA GLU A 34 -13.38 18.47 -13.86
C GLU A 34 -12.78 17.93 -15.17
N SER A 35 -11.45 17.91 -15.28
CA SER A 35 -10.69 17.49 -16.45
C SER A 35 -9.63 16.46 -16.06
N SER A 36 -9.52 15.38 -16.83
CA SER A 36 -8.50 14.34 -16.61
C SER A 36 -7.09 14.88 -16.77
N ASN A 37 -6.87 15.79 -17.73
CA ASN A 37 -5.55 16.39 -17.98
C ASN A 37 -5.10 17.28 -16.81
N GLU A 38 -5.97 18.14 -16.31
CA GLU A 38 -5.66 19.03 -15.17
C GLU A 38 -5.43 18.21 -13.90
N ALA A 39 -6.26 17.19 -13.68
CA ALA A 39 -6.08 16.26 -12.57
C ALA A 39 -4.72 15.56 -12.65
N LEU A 40 -4.36 14.99 -13.80
CA LEU A 40 -3.08 14.31 -13.99
C LEU A 40 -1.90 15.24 -13.78
N GLU A 41 -1.96 16.45 -14.33
CA GLU A 41 -0.93 17.45 -14.15
C GLU A 41 -0.73 17.74 -12.64
N TYR A 42 -1.82 17.97 -11.91
CA TYR A 42 -1.76 18.19 -10.48
C TYR A 42 -1.19 17.00 -9.70
N LEU A 43 -1.64 15.77 -10.00
CA LEU A 43 -1.15 14.55 -9.36
C LEU A 43 0.37 14.41 -9.56
N MET A 44 0.86 14.71 -10.76
CA MET A 44 2.27 14.63 -11.12
C MET A 44 3.11 15.68 -10.40
N TYR A 45 2.61 16.91 -10.26
CA TYR A 45 3.38 18.00 -9.64
C TYR A 45 3.34 18.00 -8.11
N GLU A 46 2.16 17.83 -7.53
CA GLU A 46 1.98 17.95 -6.08
C GLU A 46 2.34 16.66 -5.35
N LEU A 47 2.17 15.51 -6.02
CA LEU A 47 2.31 14.16 -5.45
C LEU A 47 1.46 14.01 -4.18
N PRO A 48 0.12 14.18 -4.29
CA PRO A 48 -0.77 14.11 -3.14
C PRO A 48 -0.81 12.70 -2.56
N GLU A 49 -0.95 12.61 -1.24
CA GLU A 49 -0.92 11.32 -0.51
C GLU A 49 -2.26 10.58 -0.57
N VAL A 50 -3.35 11.29 -0.84
CA VAL A 50 -4.69 10.72 -0.96
C VAL A 50 -5.44 11.52 -2.00
N ASN A 51 -6.13 10.83 -2.91
CA ASN A 51 -6.97 11.44 -3.93
C ASN A 51 -8.32 10.71 -4.02
N LEU A 52 -9.38 11.47 -4.32
CA LEU A 52 -10.70 10.92 -4.60
C LEU A 52 -10.95 10.93 -6.11
N VAL A 53 -11.39 9.81 -6.65
CA VAL A 53 -11.73 9.66 -8.08
C VAL A 53 -13.15 9.14 -8.21
N ASN A 54 -14.01 9.91 -8.90
CA ASN A 54 -15.34 9.46 -9.28
C ASN A 54 -15.28 8.67 -10.59
N PHE A 55 -15.14 7.35 -10.51
CA PHE A 55 -15.02 6.46 -11.66
C PHE A 55 -16.28 6.36 -12.51
N SER A 56 -17.42 6.73 -11.94
CA SER A 56 -18.69 6.78 -12.68
C SER A 56 -18.92 8.12 -13.37
N ASP A 57 -17.93 9.01 -13.38
CA ASP A 57 -18.02 10.27 -14.08
C ASP A 57 -17.91 10.06 -15.60
N SER A 58 -18.98 10.38 -16.34
CA SER A 58 -19.01 10.22 -17.79
C SER A 58 -18.25 11.31 -18.55
N LYS A 59 -17.87 12.41 -17.90
CA LYS A 59 -17.17 13.54 -18.52
C LYS A 59 -15.66 13.44 -18.36
N ILE A 60 -15.19 12.67 -17.38
CA ILE A 60 -13.78 12.52 -17.05
C ILE A 60 -13.33 11.13 -17.48
N ASP A 61 -12.26 11.08 -18.28
CA ASP A 61 -11.60 9.81 -18.61
C ASP A 61 -10.77 9.33 -17.41
N THR A 62 -11.46 8.67 -16.48
CA THR A 62 -10.86 8.12 -15.26
C THR A 62 -10.01 6.89 -15.54
N GLN A 63 -10.23 6.21 -16.68
CA GLN A 63 -9.41 5.10 -17.12
C GLN A 63 -8.00 5.57 -17.48
N ALA A 64 -7.89 6.64 -18.27
CA ALA A 64 -6.61 7.23 -18.61
C ALA A 64 -5.83 7.68 -17.35
N ILE A 65 -6.54 8.14 -16.32
CA ILE A 65 -5.92 8.51 -15.04
C ILE A 65 -5.33 7.27 -14.35
N LEU A 66 -6.11 6.20 -14.22
CA LEU A 66 -5.62 4.94 -13.63
C LEU A 66 -4.45 4.37 -14.42
N ASP A 67 -4.54 4.31 -15.74
CA ASP A 67 -3.49 3.75 -16.59
C ASP A 67 -2.19 4.56 -16.46
N THR A 68 -2.30 5.90 -16.35
CA THR A 68 -1.15 6.77 -16.12
C THR A 68 -0.53 6.56 -14.74
N ILE A 69 -1.35 6.41 -13.70
CA ILE A 69 -0.87 6.10 -12.35
C ILE A 69 -0.17 4.74 -12.35
N LYS A 70 -0.80 3.71 -12.93
CA LYS A 70 -0.23 2.36 -13.06
C LYS A 70 1.12 2.37 -13.77
N ALA A 71 1.20 3.10 -14.86
CA ALA A 71 2.39 3.28 -15.68
C ALA A 71 3.52 4.05 -14.97
N ASP A 72 3.26 4.70 -13.84
CA ASP A 72 4.25 5.53 -13.15
C ASP A 72 4.34 5.18 -11.66
N PRO A 73 5.33 4.38 -11.25
CA PRO A 73 5.65 4.05 -9.85
C PRO A 73 5.67 5.26 -8.91
N TRP A 74 6.01 6.45 -9.41
CA TRP A 74 6.05 7.67 -8.62
C TRP A 74 4.71 8.40 -8.54
N LEU A 75 3.67 7.97 -9.25
CA LEU A 75 2.30 8.44 -9.03
C LEU A 75 1.52 7.53 -8.08
N HIS A 76 2.02 6.32 -7.79
CA HIS A 76 1.46 5.42 -6.77
C HIS A 76 1.67 5.90 -5.32
N TYR A 77 2.37 7.01 -5.10
CA TYR A 77 2.56 7.56 -3.74
C TYR A 77 1.23 7.90 -3.06
N GLY A 78 0.21 8.27 -3.83
CA GLY A 78 -1.12 8.61 -3.33
C GLY A 78 -2.06 7.40 -3.22
N GLY A 79 -2.77 7.31 -2.11
CA GLY A 79 -3.85 6.36 -1.92
C GLY A 79 -5.13 6.82 -2.61
N ILE A 80 -5.74 5.94 -3.43
CA ILE A 80 -6.94 6.26 -4.21
C ILE A 80 -8.20 5.89 -3.43
N ILE A 81 -9.07 6.86 -3.23
CA ILE A 81 -10.46 6.65 -2.79
C ILE A 81 -11.33 6.69 -4.04
N ALA A 82 -11.80 5.52 -4.46
CA ALA A 82 -12.58 5.36 -5.67
C ALA A 82 -14.07 5.42 -5.34
N VAL A 83 -14.84 6.25 -6.05
CA VAL A 83 -16.31 6.29 -5.98
C VAL A 83 -16.88 5.69 -7.24
N HIS A 84 -17.87 4.81 -7.11
CA HIS A 84 -18.43 4.10 -8.26
C HIS A 84 -19.93 3.79 -8.13
N ASN A 85 -20.57 3.54 -9.25
CA ASN A 85 -21.92 3.00 -9.37
C ASN A 85 -21.87 1.47 -9.40
N ARG A 86 -23.01 0.82 -9.20
CA ARG A 86 -23.08 -0.66 -9.18
C ARG A 86 -22.60 -1.32 -10.48
N GLY A 87 -22.79 -0.67 -11.63
CA GLY A 87 -22.39 -1.21 -12.93
C GLY A 87 -20.88 -1.27 -13.14
N ASP A 88 -20.12 -0.41 -12.47
CA ASP A 88 -18.69 -0.22 -12.74
C ASP A 88 -17.80 -1.10 -11.86
N LEU A 89 -18.38 -1.79 -10.86
CA LEU A 89 -17.63 -2.51 -9.83
C LEU A 89 -16.74 -3.60 -10.42
N ARG A 90 -17.24 -4.42 -11.35
CA ARG A 90 -16.45 -5.51 -11.95
C ARG A 90 -15.23 -4.98 -12.70
N HIS A 91 -15.43 -3.94 -13.51
CA HIS A 91 -14.35 -3.30 -14.27
C HIS A 91 -13.31 -2.69 -13.34
N LEU A 92 -13.74 -2.06 -12.24
CA LEU A 92 -12.82 -1.54 -11.24
C LEU A 92 -12.06 -2.66 -10.52
N GLU A 93 -12.74 -3.73 -10.11
CA GLU A 93 -12.11 -4.85 -9.42
C GLU A 93 -11.06 -5.57 -10.27
N GLU A 94 -11.24 -5.65 -11.59
CA GLU A 94 -10.23 -6.16 -12.53
C GLU A 94 -9.01 -5.24 -12.62
N GLN A 95 -9.18 -3.96 -12.33
CA GLN A 95 -8.14 -2.94 -12.44
C GLN A 95 -7.48 -2.56 -11.12
N VAL A 96 -8.10 -2.90 -10.00
CA VAL A 96 -7.63 -2.59 -8.65
C VAL A 96 -6.32 -3.27 -8.25
N PRO A 97 -5.96 -4.51 -8.68
CA PRO A 97 -4.77 -5.20 -8.17
C PRO A 97 -3.48 -4.38 -8.34
N ASP A 98 -3.36 -3.58 -9.40
CA ASP A 98 -2.14 -2.83 -9.67
C ASP A 98 -2.23 -1.35 -9.30
N SER A 99 -3.21 -0.95 -8.49
CA SER A 99 -3.40 0.45 -8.11
C SER A 99 -3.45 0.60 -6.59
N ASN A 100 -2.86 1.67 -6.05
CA ASN A 100 -2.84 1.97 -4.61
C ASN A 100 -4.24 2.40 -4.10
N VAL A 101 -5.28 1.61 -4.35
CA VAL A 101 -6.66 1.89 -3.95
C VAL A 101 -6.82 1.58 -2.47
N LEU A 102 -7.21 2.60 -1.71
CA LEU A 102 -7.52 2.49 -0.30
C LEU A 102 -8.93 1.94 -0.08
N SER A 103 -9.91 2.49 -0.81
CA SER A 103 -11.31 2.13 -0.64
C SER A 103 -12.08 2.30 -1.95
N LEU A 104 -13.01 1.37 -2.19
CA LEU A 104 -14.04 1.43 -3.23
C LEU A 104 -15.36 1.77 -2.55
N ILE A 105 -15.93 2.92 -2.89
CA ILE A 105 -17.13 3.47 -2.24
C ILE A 105 -18.28 3.48 -3.24
N PRO A 106 -19.35 2.69 -3.00
CA PRO A 106 -20.57 2.83 -3.78
C PRO A 106 -21.17 4.22 -3.59
N ARG A 107 -21.57 4.87 -4.68
CA ARG A 107 -22.17 6.21 -4.66
C ARG A 107 -23.36 6.33 -3.71
N ALA A 108 -24.17 5.27 -3.58
CA ALA A 108 -25.32 5.22 -2.68
C ALA A 108 -24.94 5.41 -1.19
N ASP A 109 -23.75 4.94 -0.79
CA ASP A 109 -23.28 4.93 0.60
C ASP A 109 -22.16 5.96 0.83
N PHE A 110 -22.01 6.92 -0.09
CA PHE A 110 -20.85 7.82 -0.16
C PHE A 110 -20.60 8.59 1.13
N VAL A 111 -21.61 9.28 1.67
CA VAL A 111 -21.45 10.18 2.82
C VAL A 111 -20.91 9.45 4.05
N ALA A 112 -21.49 8.29 4.37
CA ALA A 112 -21.10 7.51 5.54
C ALA A 112 -19.72 6.88 5.34
N SER A 113 -19.49 6.28 4.17
CA SER A 113 -18.25 5.57 3.86
C SER A 113 -17.07 6.53 3.74
N PHE A 114 -17.23 7.65 3.04
CA PHE A 114 -16.17 8.64 2.84
C PHE A 114 -15.77 9.31 4.16
N TYR A 115 -16.74 9.69 4.99
CA TYR A 115 -16.46 10.20 6.34
C TYR A 115 -15.65 9.19 7.17
N ARG A 116 -16.00 7.90 7.11
CA ARG A 116 -15.26 6.84 7.82
C ARG A 116 -13.84 6.70 7.28
N VAL A 117 -13.67 6.60 5.96
CA VAL A 117 -12.35 6.49 5.33
C VAL A 117 -11.47 7.66 5.77
N LEU A 118 -11.93 8.91 5.64
CA LEU A 118 -11.15 10.07 6.08
C LEU A 118 -10.82 10.03 7.59
N ARG A 119 -11.76 9.61 8.44
CA ARG A 119 -11.51 9.42 9.88
C ARG A 119 -10.38 8.42 10.11
N ILE A 120 -10.39 7.29 9.40
CA ILE A 120 -9.32 6.27 9.45
C ILE A 120 -7.99 6.89 9.05
N LEU A 121 -7.93 7.63 7.93
CA LEU A 121 -6.69 8.23 7.45
C LEU A 121 -6.13 9.28 8.44
N ILE A 122 -6.99 10.12 9.02
CA ILE A 122 -6.61 11.14 10.01
C ILE A 122 -6.07 10.50 11.29
N GLN A 123 -6.72 9.43 11.77
CA GLN A 123 -6.28 8.72 12.98
C GLN A 123 -4.96 7.98 12.77
N ASN A 124 -4.72 7.50 11.56
CA ASN A 124 -3.58 6.64 11.22
C ASN A 124 -2.54 7.36 10.36
N ARG A 125 -2.44 8.66 10.57
CA ARG A 125 -1.57 9.59 9.88
C ARG A 125 -0.11 9.11 9.78
N ARG A 126 0.37 8.31 10.74
CA ARG A 126 1.75 7.80 10.74
C ARG A 126 2.04 6.86 9.56
N ILE A 127 1.14 5.91 9.26
CA ILE A 127 1.36 4.95 8.17
C ILE A 127 1.29 5.61 6.80
N LEU A 128 0.51 6.69 6.69
CA LEU A 128 0.37 7.47 5.46
C LEU A 128 1.49 8.50 5.28
N PHE A 129 1.95 9.11 6.38
CA PHE A 129 2.74 10.36 6.34
C PHE A 129 4.18 10.25 6.88
N GLN A 130 4.63 9.08 7.39
CA GLN A 130 6.03 8.87 7.84
C GLN A 130 6.89 8.12 6.79
N ARG A 131 6.70 8.38 5.50
CA ARG A 131 7.65 7.93 4.48
C ARG A 131 8.92 8.78 4.41
N ASP A 132 8.88 10.02 4.90
CA ASP A 132 10.02 10.94 4.89
C ASP A 132 10.81 10.92 6.20
N LEU A 133 12.13 10.71 6.09
CA LEU A 133 13.22 10.84 7.07
C LEU A 133 13.15 10.00 8.38
N GLN A 134 11.97 9.68 8.89
CA GLN A 134 11.80 9.05 10.22
C GLN A 134 11.87 7.53 10.21
N SER A 135 11.61 6.86 9.08
CA SER A 135 11.81 5.41 8.93
C SER A 135 13.28 5.03 9.15
N PHE A 136 14.21 5.82 8.59
CA PHE A 136 15.65 5.68 8.78
C PHE A 136 16.10 5.92 10.23
N LEU A 137 15.43 6.82 10.97
CA LEU A 137 15.84 7.19 12.33
C LEU A 137 15.29 6.26 13.42
N LEU A 138 14.12 5.64 13.23
CA LEU A 138 13.42 4.92 14.29
C LEU A 138 13.61 3.39 14.27
N GLY A 139 14.12 2.82 13.17
CA GLY A 139 14.43 1.38 13.06
C GLY A 139 13.24 0.42 13.17
N SER A 140 12.07 0.89 13.59
CA SER A 140 10.80 0.17 13.54
C SER A 140 9.62 1.14 13.63
N ILE A 141 8.53 0.82 12.94
CA ILE A 141 7.27 1.57 12.96
C ILE A 141 6.24 0.72 13.68
N SER A 142 5.61 1.26 14.70
CA SER A 142 4.51 0.60 15.39
C SER A 142 3.25 1.46 15.36
N GLY A 143 2.10 0.81 15.18
CA GLY A 143 0.81 1.47 15.23
C GLY A 143 -0.29 0.51 15.66
N SER A 144 -1.47 1.08 15.89
CA SER A 144 -2.66 0.32 16.22
C SER A 144 -3.90 1.02 15.72
N PHE A 145 -4.80 0.26 15.13
CA PHE A 145 -6.13 0.63 14.72
C PHE A 145 -7.14 0.13 15.74
N VAL A 146 -8.16 0.95 16.01
CA VAL A 146 -9.33 0.56 16.80
C VAL A 146 -10.53 0.69 15.88
N MET A 147 -11.15 -0.45 15.59
CA MET A 147 -12.15 -0.60 14.55
C MET A 147 -13.53 -0.84 15.18
N ASP A 148 -14.55 -0.24 14.58
CA ASP A 148 -15.93 -0.64 14.82
C ASP A 148 -16.25 -1.92 14.03
N ASN A 149 -17.42 -2.52 14.28
CA ASN A 149 -17.86 -3.75 13.62
C ASN A 149 -18.38 -3.51 12.19
N ASP A 150 -17.96 -2.42 11.52
CA ASP A 150 -18.40 -2.10 10.17
C ASP A 150 -17.49 -2.79 9.12
N PRO A 151 -17.99 -3.78 8.36
CA PRO A 151 -17.13 -4.57 7.48
C PRO A 151 -16.52 -3.75 6.33
N TYR A 152 -17.17 -2.67 5.90
CA TYR A 152 -16.63 -1.80 4.83
C TYR A 152 -15.31 -1.13 5.23
N SER A 153 -15.11 -0.90 6.52
CA SER A 153 -13.86 -0.31 7.03
C SER A 153 -12.70 -1.30 6.95
N ILE A 154 -12.96 -2.62 7.05
CA ILE A 154 -11.94 -3.68 7.11
C ILE A 154 -11.04 -3.65 5.87
N LYS A 155 -11.64 -3.55 4.68
CA LYS A 155 -10.90 -3.47 3.42
C LYS A 155 -9.93 -2.28 3.40
N THR A 156 -10.35 -1.14 3.96
CA THR A 156 -9.50 0.06 4.06
C THR A 156 -8.27 -0.21 4.93
N TYR A 157 -8.43 -0.83 6.09
CA TYR A 157 -7.30 -1.15 6.97
C TYR A 157 -6.33 -2.17 6.36
N ALA A 158 -6.86 -3.23 5.74
CA ALA A 158 -6.04 -4.23 5.05
C ALA A 158 -5.23 -3.61 3.90
N ASN A 159 -5.85 -2.74 3.09
CA ASN A 159 -5.18 -2.01 2.03
C ASN A 159 -4.10 -1.05 2.55
N LEU A 160 -4.39 -0.29 3.60
CA LEU A 160 -3.43 0.67 4.16
C LEU A 160 -2.10 0.02 4.54
N VAL A 161 -2.16 -1.13 5.22
CA VAL A 161 -0.96 -1.84 5.67
C VAL A 161 -0.25 -2.54 4.50
N SER A 162 -1.00 -3.24 3.66
CA SER A 162 -0.42 -4.01 2.55
C SER A 162 0.22 -3.10 1.51
N ASN A 163 -0.45 -2.01 1.14
CA ASN A 163 0.09 -1.04 0.18
C ASN A 163 1.27 -0.27 0.77
N TYR A 164 1.25 0.04 2.07
CA TYR A 164 2.38 0.67 2.73
C TYR A 164 3.64 -0.21 2.60
N LEU A 165 3.55 -1.49 2.96
CA LEU A 165 4.67 -2.42 2.86
C LEU A 165 5.13 -2.63 1.41
N PHE A 166 4.20 -2.70 0.47
CA PHE A 166 4.52 -2.83 -0.95
C PHE A 166 5.24 -1.60 -1.49
N ASN A 167 4.70 -0.38 -1.38
CA ASN A 167 5.42 0.79 -1.91
C ASN A 167 6.61 1.23 -1.05
N SER A 168 6.87 0.57 0.09
CA SER A 168 8.12 0.70 0.86
C SER A 168 9.10 -0.44 0.57
N ASN A 169 8.90 -1.21 -0.51
CA ASN A 169 9.77 -2.30 -0.96
C ASN A 169 9.99 -3.43 0.05
N TYR A 170 9.17 -3.52 1.11
CA TYR A 170 9.27 -4.60 2.10
C TYR A 170 8.68 -5.92 1.58
N ILE A 171 7.71 -5.86 0.66
CA ILE A 171 7.03 -7.04 0.11
C ILE A 171 6.73 -6.84 -1.38
N ASN A 172 6.79 -7.90 -2.18
CA ASN A 172 6.40 -7.87 -3.60
C ASN A 172 4.87 -7.99 -3.78
N THR A 173 4.42 -7.94 -5.03
CA THR A 173 2.99 -8.02 -5.41
C THR A 173 2.32 -9.27 -4.85
N ASP A 174 2.95 -10.44 -5.00
CA ASP A 174 2.40 -11.71 -4.50
C ASP A 174 2.21 -11.69 -2.97
N LYS A 175 3.23 -11.22 -2.23
CA LYS A 175 3.15 -11.11 -0.76
C LYS A 175 2.15 -10.04 -0.32
N ARG A 176 2.01 -8.94 -1.06
CA ARG A 176 1.02 -7.89 -0.81
C ARG A 176 -0.40 -8.46 -0.90
N ASP A 177 -0.70 -9.21 -1.95
CA ASP A 177 -2.05 -9.76 -2.17
C ASP A 177 -2.38 -10.82 -1.12
N ARG A 178 -1.42 -11.69 -0.82
CA ARG A 178 -1.53 -12.68 0.25
C ARG A 178 -1.74 -12.02 1.63
N LEU A 179 -0.98 -10.97 1.94
CA LEU A 179 -1.13 -10.22 3.18
C LEU A 179 -2.48 -9.51 3.25
N HIS A 180 -2.95 -8.93 2.14
CA HIS A 180 -4.26 -8.29 2.07
C HIS A 180 -5.36 -9.28 2.42
N VAL A 181 -5.35 -10.47 1.79
CA VAL A 181 -6.33 -11.53 2.06
C VAL A 181 -6.23 -12.00 3.51
N ALA A 182 -5.02 -12.27 4.02
CA ALA A 182 -4.81 -12.68 5.40
C ALA A 182 -5.34 -11.65 6.41
N LEU A 183 -5.01 -10.37 6.23
CA LEU A 183 -5.51 -9.29 7.07
C LEU A 183 -7.02 -9.15 7.00
N PHE A 184 -7.58 -9.18 5.78
CA PHE A 184 -9.03 -9.11 5.59
C PHE A 184 -9.74 -10.23 6.33
N GLU A 185 -9.30 -11.48 6.17
CA GLU A 185 -9.86 -12.64 6.86
C GLU A 185 -9.75 -12.54 8.38
N MET A 186 -8.58 -12.17 8.92
CA MET A 186 -8.38 -12.07 10.37
C MET A 186 -9.24 -10.96 10.99
N LEU A 187 -9.30 -9.79 10.34
CA LEU A 187 -10.14 -8.68 10.78
C LEU A 187 -11.63 -8.99 10.64
N MET A 188 -12.02 -9.69 9.58
CA MET A 188 -13.41 -10.09 9.36
C MET A 188 -13.86 -11.12 10.40
N ASN A 189 -13.04 -12.12 10.69
CA ASN A 189 -13.32 -13.12 11.73
C ASN A 189 -13.47 -12.47 13.12
N ALA A 190 -12.63 -11.49 13.44
CA ALA A 190 -12.71 -10.72 14.69
C ALA A 190 -14.06 -9.98 14.83
N VAL A 191 -14.63 -9.49 13.73
CA VAL A 191 -15.97 -8.87 13.72
C VAL A 191 -17.07 -9.94 13.77
N GLU A 192 -17.03 -10.94 12.90
CA GLU A 192 -18.08 -11.95 12.74
C GLU A 192 -18.18 -12.88 13.95
N HIS A 193 -17.10 -13.63 14.20
CA HIS A 193 -17.05 -14.67 15.22
C HIS A 193 -16.73 -14.08 16.59
N GLY A 194 -15.89 -13.03 16.64
CA GLY A 194 -15.53 -12.35 17.88
C GLY A 194 -16.64 -11.46 18.42
N ASN A 195 -16.78 -10.26 17.84
CA ASN A 195 -17.65 -9.24 18.40
C ASN A 195 -19.16 -9.54 18.22
N CYS A 196 -19.56 -10.01 17.03
CA CYS A 196 -20.95 -10.29 16.68
C CYS A 196 -21.44 -11.69 17.11
N ASP A 197 -20.55 -12.56 17.58
CA ASP A 197 -20.84 -13.92 18.01
C ASP A 197 -21.71 -14.68 16.98
N ILE A 198 -21.29 -14.60 15.72
CA ILE A 198 -21.88 -15.34 14.61
C ILE A 198 -21.10 -16.64 14.51
N SER A 199 -21.71 -17.79 14.82
CA SER A 199 -21.02 -19.08 14.65
C SER A 199 -20.84 -19.42 13.17
N TYR A 200 -19.92 -20.34 12.87
CA TYR A 200 -19.72 -20.81 11.49
C TYR A 200 -20.97 -21.44 10.89
N GLU A 201 -21.76 -22.16 11.70
CA GLU A 201 -23.00 -22.80 11.27
C GLU A 201 -24.05 -21.76 10.89
N VAL A 202 -24.18 -20.71 11.72
CA VAL A 202 -25.08 -19.58 11.43
C VAL A 202 -24.63 -18.84 10.17
N LYS A 203 -23.32 -18.61 10.01
CA LYS A 203 -22.75 -17.98 8.82
C LYS A 203 -23.05 -18.77 7.56
N THR A 204 -22.79 -20.08 7.56
CA THR A 204 -23.03 -20.95 6.40
C THR A 204 -24.51 -20.95 6.01
N ALA A 205 -25.42 -21.16 6.97
CA ALA A 205 -26.86 -21.15 6.71
C ALA A 205 -27.35 -19.80 6.16
N TRP A 206 -26.85 -18.68 6.73
CA TRP A 206 -27.21 -17.35 6.26
C TRP A 206 -26.71 -17.07 4.84
N MET A 207 -25.47 -17.46 4.53
CA MET A 207 -24.87 -17.28 3.20
C MET A 207 -25.60 -18.09 2.13
N GLU A 208 -26.05 -19.31 2.45
CA GLU A 208 -26.85 -20.14 1.53
C GLU A 208 -28.21 -19.50 1.20
N GLU A 209 -28.83 -18.81 2.17
CA GLU A 209 -30.16 -18.21 2.00
C GLU A 209 -30.11 -16.79 1.41
N HIS A 210 -29.16 -15.95 1.83
CA HIS A 210 -29.15 -14.51 1.54
C HIS A 210 -27.98 -14.05 0.66
N GLY A 211 -26.93 -14.88 0.51
CA GLY A 211 -25.77 -14.59 -0.33
C GLY A 211 -24.77 -13.55 0.20
N ASP A 212 -25.03 -12.90 1.34
CA ASP A 212 -24.18 -11.86 1.91
C ASP A 212 -24.24 -11.79 3.45
N ILE A 213 -23.07 -11.82 4.09
CA ILE A 213 -22.90 -11.74 5.55
C ILE A 213 -23.06 -10.32 6.11
N LEU A 214 -22.88 -9.28 5.28
CA LEU A 214 -22.88 -7.87 5.71
C LEU A 214 -24.21 -7.47 6.36
N ASN A 215 -25.33 -7.98 5.84
CA ASN A 215 -26.65 -7.70 6.40
C ASN A 215 -26.83 -8.33 7.79
N LEU A 216 -26.31 -9.54 8.02
CA LEU A 216 -26.37 -10.19 9.33
C LEU A 216 -25.54 -9.42 10.36
N ILE A 217 -24.34 -8.97 10.00
CA ILE A 217 -23.48 -8.15 10.86
C ILE A 217 -24.18 -6.84 11.23
N ARG A 218 -24.83 -6.18 10.26
CA ARG A 218 -25.63 -4.97 10.51
C ARG A 218 -26.79 -5.25 11.45
N GLN A 219 -27.47 -6.38 11.32
CA GLN A 219 -28.55 -6.79 12.22
C GLN A 219 -28.04 -7.01 13.64
N LYS A 220 -26.93 -7.75 13.82
CA LYS A 220 -26.28 -7.96 15.13
C LYS A 220 -25.84 -6.64 15.77
N CYS A 221 -25.32 -5.71 14.97
CA CYS A 221 -24.91 -4.38 15.43
C CYS A 221 -26.08 -3.44 15.81
N GLN A 222 -27.34 -3.86 15.70
CA GLN A 222 -28.46 -3.12 16.30
C GLN A 222 -28.44 -3.22 17.83
N ASP A 223 -27.87 -4.30 18.38
CA ASP A 223 -27.64 -4.45 19.81
C ASP A 223 -26.57 -3.45 20.27
N PRO A 224 -26.88 -2.55 21.24
CA PRO A 224 -25.93 -1.61 21.78
C PRO A 224 -24.65 -2.25 22.34
N GLU A 225 -24.74 -3.43 22.96
CA GLU A 225 -23.57 -4.12 23.53
C GLU A 225 -22.62 -4.57 22.41
N ILE A 226 -23.11 -5.31 21.42
CA ILE A 226 -22.32 -5.72 20.25
C ILE A 226 -21.76 -4.49 19.53
N ARG A 227 -22.57 -3.46 19.27
CA ARG A 227 -22.15 -2.24 18.56
C ARG A 227 -21.03 -1.47 19.29
N SER A 228 -20.99 -1.55 20.61
CA SER A 228 -19.97 -0.90 21.42
C SER A 228 -18.61 -1.59 21.36
N LYS A 229 -18.60 -2.91 21.06
CA LYS A 229 -17.36 -3.68 20.96
C LYS A 229 -16.45 -3.17 19.86
N ARG A 230 -15.15 -3.38 20.02
CA ARG A 230 -14.11 -2.95 19.09
C ARG A 230 -13.20 -4.09 18.69
N VAL A 231 -12.65 -4.00 17.49
CA VAL A 231 -11.54 -4.84 17.06
C VAL A 231 -10.26 -4.00 17.15
N HIS A 232 -9.26 -4.54 17.83
CA HIS A 232 -7.96 -3.94 18.02
C HIS A 232 -6.96 -4.60 17.07
N PHE A 233 -6.45 -3.84 16.11
CA PHE A 233 -5.44 -4.33 15.18
C PHE A 233 -4.14 -3.56 15.40
N SER A 234 -3.10 -4.21 15.92
CA SER A 234 -1.78 -3.60 16.10
C SER A 234 -0.76 -4.21 15.15
N TYR A 235 0.24 -3.40 14.79
CA TYR A 235 1.32 -3.80 13.91
C TYR A 235 2.64 -3.22 14.38
N ARG A 236 3.71 -3.95 14.10
CA ARG A 236 5.09 -3.50 14.25
C ARG A 236 5.87 -3.91 13.01
N ILE A 237 6.39 -2.94 12.29
CA ILE A 237 7.15 -3.10 11.05
C ILE A 237 8.61 -2.82 11.39
N SER A 238 9.47 -3.81 11.19
CA SER A 238 10.93 -3.68 11.29
C SER A 238 11.57 -3.89 9.90
N PRO A 239 12.85 -3.58 9.68
CA PRO A 239 13.47 -3.72 8.36
C PRO A 239 13.31 -5.11 7.75
N GLU A 240 13.43 -6.17 8.54
CA GLU A 240 13.43 -7.56 8.04
C GLU A 240 12.08 -8.27 8.18
N ARG A 241 11.18 -7.78 9.04
CA ARG A 241 9.94 -8.49 9.38
C ARG A 241 8.85 -7.56 9.89
N SER A 242 7.62 -7.88 9.56
CA SER A 242 6.42 -7.27 10.14
C SER A 242 5.71 -8.24 11.08
N TYR A 243 5.15 -7.69 12.16
CA TYR A 243 4.42 -8.41 13.19
C TYR A 243 3.02 -7.81 13.29
N PHE A 244 2.00 -8.65 13.29
CA PHE A 244 0.60 -8.26 13.32
C PHE A 244 -0.12 -8.93 14.48
N THR A 245 -1.06 -8.21 15.08
CA THR A 245 -1.93 -8.75 16.14
C THR A 245 -3.33 -8.22 15.95
N VAL A 246 -4.29 -9.11 15.78
CA VAL A 246 -5.72 -8.78 15.72
C VAL A 246 -6.38 -9.36 16.95
N ARG A 247 -7.10 -8.53 17.70
CA ARG A 247 -7.81 -8.90 18.90
C ARG A 247 -9.24 -8.37 18.86
N ASP A 248 -10.21 -9.21 19.20
CA ASP A 248 -11.60 -8.82 19.41
C ASP A 248 -11.97 -8.77 20.90
N GLU A 249 -13.16 -8.26 21.20
CA GLU A 249 -13.76 -8.20 22.54
C GLU A 249 -14.84 -9.28 22.72
N GLY A 250 -14.80 -10.34 21.90
CA GLY A 250 -15.61 -11.53 22.01
C GLY A 250 -15.09 -12.54 23.03
N LEU A 251 -15.87 -13.61 23.19
CA LEU A 251 -15.52 -14.75 24.06
C LEU A 251 -14.41 -15.64 23.45
N GLY A 252 -14.13 -15.45 22.15
CA GLY A 252 -13.23 -16.28 21.37
C GLY A 252 -13.90 -17.55 20.85
N PHE A 253 -13.13 -18.40 20.15
CA PHE A 253 -13.62 -19.62 19.52
C PHE A 253 -12.59 -20.75 19.59
N ASP A 254 -13.06 -22.00 19.46
CA ASP A 254 -12.17 -23.16 19.39
C ASP A 254 -11.46 -23.26 18.03
N TRP A 255 -10.37 -22.51 17.92
CA TRP A 255 -9.54 -22.44 16.73
C TRP A 255 -8.77 -23.75 16.44
N LYS A 256 -8.51 -24.58 17.46
CA LYS A 256 -7.70 -25.81 17.33
C LYS A 256 -8.38 -26.83 16.44
N SER A 257 -9.70 -26.94 16.53
CA SER A 257 -10.51 -27.82 15.69
C SER A 257 -10.45 -27.51 14.18
N ARG A 258 -9.96 -26.32 13.81
CA ARG A 258 -9.98 -25.81 12.42
C ARG A 258 -8.61 -25.69 11.77
N VAL A 259 -7.54 -25.55 12.56
CA VAL A 259 -6.15 -25.50 12.06
C VAL A 259 -5.63 -26.89 11.67
N ASN A 260 -6.13 -27.96 12.30
CA ASN A 260 -5.81 -29.36 11.99
C ASN A 260 -7.09 -30.18 11.70
N PRO A 261 -7.71 -30.06 10.51
CA PRO A 261 -8.60 -31.13 10.05
C PRO A 261 -7.72 -32.34 9.71
N ALA A 262 -8.06 -33.51 10.23
CA ALA A 262 -7.40 -34.74 9.85
C ALA A 262 -7.36 -34.91 8.32
N GLU A 263 -6.30 -35.56 7.85
CA GLU A 263 -5.94 -35.90 6.47
C GLU A 263 -7.13 -36.28 5.55
N GLU A 264 -6.90 -36.04 4.25
CA GLU A 264 -7.56 -36.62 3.05
C GLU A 264 -8.47 -35.68 2.24
N GLY A 265 -8.04 -35.43 0.99
CA GLY A 265 -8.95 -35.12 -0.11
C GLY A 265 -8.56 -33.91 -0.95
N ASP A 266 -8.22 -34.19 -2.21
CA ASP A 266 -8.11 -33.31 -3.39
C ASP A 266 -8.57 -31.85 -3.20
N VAL A 267 -7.63 -30.91 -3.37
CA VAL A 267 -7.82 -29.47 -3.15
C VAL A 267 -8.74 -28.88 -4.21
N ASN A 268 -10.04 -28.96 -3.96
CA ASN A 268 -11.04 -28.24 -4.73
C ASN A 268 -11.28 -26.87 -4.06
N LEU A 269 -10.70 -25.80 -4.62
CA LEU A 269 -10.73 -24.42 -4.11
C LEU A 269 -12.13 -23.78 -4.17
N GLY A 270 -13.07 -24.29 -3.36
CA GLY A 270 -14.40 -23.71 -3.16
C GLY A 270 -14.41 -22.57 -2.12
N MET A 271 -15.21 -21.53 -2.39
CA MET A 271 -15.12 -20.17 -1.83
C MET A 271 -15.48 -19.92 -0.35
N HIS A 272 -15.80 -20.92 0.49
CA HIS A 272 -16.36 -20.63 1.83
C HIS A 272 -15.74 -21.46 2.97
N GLY A 273 -15.21 -20.78 3.99
CA GLY A 273 -14.88 -21.37 5.31
C GLY A 273 -13.41 -21.72 5.58
N HIS A 274 -12.50 -21.51 4.62
CA HIS A 274 -11.07 -21.88 4.77
C HIS A 274 -10.14 -20.68 5.03
N GLY A 275 -10.68 -19.52 5.43
CA GLY A 275 -9.91 -18.27 5.63
C GLY A 275 -8.69 -18.42 6.53
N ILE A 276 -8.82 -19.16 7.65
CA ILE A 276 -7.71 -19.43 8.59
C ILE A 276 -6.66 -20.37 7.95
N GLN A 277 -7.10 -21.37 7.18
CA GLN A 277 -6.21 -22.31 6.50
C GLN A 277 -5.45 -21.63 5.37
N MET A 278 -6.13 -20.82 4.56
CA MET A 278 -5.50 -20.04 3.51
C MET A 278 -4.50 -19.03 4.09
N THR A 279 -4.85 -18.41 5.21
CA THR A 279 -3.95 -17.57 5.98
C THR A 279 -2.70 -18.36 6.41
N ASN A 280 -2.83 -19.58 6.95
CA ASN A 280 -1.67 -20.43 7.30
C ASN A 280 -0.70 -20.71 6.14
N TYR A 281 -1.17 -20.74 4.90
CA TYR A 281 -0.31 -20.90 3.73
C TYR A 281 0.41 -19.60 3.32
N TYR A 282 -0.13 -18.44 3.71
CA TYR A 282 0.29 -17.13 3.22
C TYR A 282 1.20 -16.36 4.18
N ILE A 283 1.12 -16.66 5.47
CA ILE A 283 1.82 -15.95 6.54
C ILE A 283 2.60 -16.90 7.44
N GLU A 284 3.57 -16.35 8.16
CA GLU A 284 4.44 -17.12 9.05
C GLU A 284 3.97 -17.00 10.50
N ASN A 285 4.18 -18.06 11.30
CA ASN A 285 3.97 -18.06 12.74
C ASN A 285 2.56 -17.64 13.20
N LEU A 286 1.50 -18.10 12.50
CA LEU A 286 0.12 -17.89 12.94
C LEU A 286 -0.12 -18.55 14.30
N THR A 287 -0.48 -17.76 15.30
CA THR A 287 -0.77 -18.24 16.64
C THR A 287 -2.01 -17.54 17.18
N TYR A 288 -2.83 -18.31 17.89
CA TYR A 288 -3.97 -17.78 18.64
C TYR A 288 -3.69 -17.89 20.14
N ASN A 289 -4.29 -17.00 20.94
CA ASN A 289 -4.30 -17.17 22.39
C ASN A 289 -5.21 -18.33 22.83
N GLU A 290 -5.23 -18.63 24.13
CA GLU A 290 -6.02 -19.76 24.67
C GLU A 290 -7.52 -19.62 24.41
N SER A 291 -8.06 -18.41 24.54
CA SER A 291 -9.48 -18.12 24.30
C SER A 291 -9.85 -18.11 22.81
N GLY A 292 -8.90 -17.86 21.91
CA GLY A 292 -9.15 -17.70 20.47
C GLY A 292 -9.69 -16.33 20.05
N ASN A 293 -9.61 -15.31 20.91
CA ASN A 293 -10.02 -13.91 20.59
C ASN A 293 -8.84 -12.98 20.27
N GLU A 294 -7.62 -13.53 20.20
CA GLU A 294 -6.45 -12.81 19.73
C GLU A 294 -5.64 -13.71 18.82
N VAL A 295 -5.27 -13.18 17.66
CA VAL A 295 -4.45 -13.84 16.64
C VAL A 295 -3.21 -13.01 16.35
N ARG A 296 -2.07 -13.67 16.24
CA ARG A 296 -0.76 -13.07 15.96
C ARG A 296 -0.11 -13.77 14.80
N PHE A 297 0.53 -13.01 13.93
CA PHE A 297 1.29 -13.56 12.83
C PHE A 297 2.37 -12.61 12.35
N GLU A 298 3.25 -13.15 11.52
CA GLU A 298 4.44 -12.47 11.04
C GLU A 298 4.56 -12.60 9.52
N LEU A 299 5.31 -11.65 8.94
CA LEU A 299 5.64 -11.66 7.53
C LEU A 299 7.10 -11.25 7.34
N GLY A 300 7.91 -12.14 6.77
CA GLY A 300 9.28 -11.83 6.38
C GLY A 300 9.32 -10.87 5.18
N HIS A 301 10.17 -9.85 5.27
CA HIS A 301 10.36 -8.89 4.19
C HIS A 301 11.29 -9.42 3.11
N GLN A 302 11.15 -8.90 1.90
CA GLN A 302 12.20 -8.99 0.89
C GLN A 302 13.34 -8.04 1.26
N ALA A 303 14.54 -8.34 0.79
CA ALA A 303 15.72 -7.54 1.06
C ALA A 303 16.39 -7.16 -0.25
N ASN A 304 16.78 -5.88 -0.36
CA ASN A 304 17.56 -5.36 -1.47
C ASN A 304 16.94 -5.58 -2.86
N GLU A 305 15.62 -5.44 -3.00
CA GLU A 305 14.93 -5.45 -4.31
C GLU A 305 13.88 -4.32 -4.36
N THR A 306 13.77 -3.64 -5.50
CA THR A 306 12.68 -2.69 -5.76
C THR A 306 11.49 -3.38 -6.40
N ASN A 307 10.27 -3.01 -5.99
CA ASN A 307 9.05 -3.58 -6.57
C ASN A 307 8.70 -3.01 -7.93
N MET A 308 9.15 -1.79 -8.22
CA MET A 308 8.76 -1.10 -9.44
C MET A 308 9.94 -0.29 -9.98
N VAL A 309 10.24 -0.51 -11.25
CA VAL A 309 11.14 0.36 -12.03
C VAL A 309 10.26 1.38 -12.75
N PRO A 310 10.53 2.69 -12.62
CA PRO A 310 9.80 3.70 -13.37
C PRO A 310 9.84 3.46 -14.88
N MET A 311 8.69 3.45 -15.56
CA MET A 311 8.62 3.14 -17.01
C MET A 311 9.51 4.05 -17.89
N ILE A 312 9.86 5.23 -17.40
CA ILE A 312 10.85 6.08 -18.07
C ILE A 312 12.21 5.42 -18.27
N PHE A 313 12.52 4.40 -17.48
CA PHE A 313 13.75 3.65 -17.54
C PHE A 313 13.59 2.29 -18.24
N ASP A 314 12.38 1.89 -18.67
CA ASP A 314 12.11 0.60 -19.33
C ASP A 314 12.96 0.35 -20.59
N LYS A 315 13.40 1.42 -21.25
CA LYS A 315 14.26 1.32 -22.45
C LYS A 315 15.74 1.07 -22.12
N GLN A 316 16.13 1.08 -20.84
CA GLN A 316 17.50 0.83 -20.42
C GLN A 316 17.69 -0.66 -20.09
N THR A 317 18.84 -1.20 -20.45
CA THR A 317 19.17 -2.60 -20.17
C THR A 317 19.77 -2.72 -18.78
N GLU A 318 19.19 -3.58 -17.95
CA GLU A 318 19.76 -3.93 -16.66
C GLU A 318 21.15 -4.55 -16.81
N ARG A 319 22.02 -4.23 -15.86
CA ARG A 319 23.35 -4.81 -15.74
C ARG A 319 23.48 -5.47 -14.37
N ALA A 320 23.72 -6.79 -14.39
CA ALA A 320 24.02 -7.56 -13.20
C ALA A 320 25.53 -7.48 -12.88
N PHE A 321 25.85 -7.50 -11.59
CA PHE A 321 27.19 -7.49 -11.04
C PHE A 321 27.34 -8.67 -10.07
N ALA A 322 28.48 -9.35 -10.13
CA ALA A 322 28.83 -10.43 -9.20
C ALA A 322 29.31 -9.87 -7.85
N ASP A 323 29.44 -10.75 -6.85
CA ASP A 323 30.02 -10.36 -5.56
C ASP A 323 31.45 -9.82 -5.74
N ARG A 324 31.74 -8.70 -5.07
CA ARG A 324 33.01 -7.96 -5.14
C ARG A 324 33.34 -7.39 -6.52
N GLU A 325 32.42 -7.42 -7.48
CA GLU A 325 32.64 -6.76 -8.77
C GLU A 325 32.64 -5.24 -8.60
N VAL A 326 33.66 -4.58 -9.16
CA VAL A 326 33.76 -3.11 -9.16
C VAL A 326 32.79 -2.56 -10.20
N VAL A 327 31.86 -1.70 -9.76
CA VAL A 327 30.90 -1.03 -10.65
C VAL A 327 31.59 0.09 -11.42
N PHE A 328 32.31 0.97 -10.69
CA PHE A 328 33.20 2.00 -11.22
C PHE A 328 34.18 2.47 -10.14
N LYS A 329 35.24 3.16 -10.54
CA LYS A 329 36.28 3.68 -9.63
C LYS A 329 36.22 5.19 -9.46
N GLU A 330 36.71 5.64 -8.32
CA GLU A 330 36.91 7.06 -8.03
C GLU A 330 37.78 7.73 -9.11
N GLY A 331 37.35 8.90 -9.57
CA GLY A 331 38.02 9.67 -10.62
C GLY A 331 37.68 9.26 -12.05
N GLU A 332 36.99 8.13 -12.27
CA GLU A 332 36.55 7.74 -13.62
C GLU A 332 35.55 8.76 -14.18
N GLU A 333 35.68 9.04 -15.49
CA GLU A 333 34.71 9.89 -16.19
C GLU A 333 33.41 9.13 -16.42
N SER A 334 32.29 9.82 -16.20
CA SER A 334 30.96 9.26 -16.37
C SER A 334 29.98 10.31 -16.86
N ASN A 335 29.09 9.89 -17.76
CA ASN A 335 27.96 10.67 -18.23
C ASN A 335 26.62 9.98 -17.94
N TYR A 336 26.59 9.06 -16.97
CA TYR A 336 25.40 8.34 -16.56
C TYR A 336 25.38 8.10 -15.04
N LEU A 337 24.18 8.01 -14.49
CA LEU A 337 23.94 7.52 -13.13
C LEU A 337 23.37 6.10 -13.21
N TYR A 338 23.31 5.40 -12.09
CA TYR A 338 22.60 4.13 -12.00
C TYR A 338 21.34 4.29 -11.16
N TYR A 339 20.26 3.65 -11.59
CA TYR A 339 19.15 3.29 -10.70
C TYR A 339 19.43 1.92 -10.09
N ILE A 340 19.22 1.80 -8.78
CA ILE A 340 19.48 0.59 -8.01
C ILE A 340 18.25 -0.30 -8.08
N VAL A 341 18.31 -1.35 -8.91
CA VAL A 341 17.21 -2.31 -9.06
C VAL A 341 17.25 -3.34 -7.92
N ALA A 342 18.44 -3.90 -7.67
CA ALA A 342 18.62 -4.88 -6.61
C ALA A 342 20.06 -4.93 -6.08
N GLY A 343 20.23 -5.47 -4.88
CA GLY A 343 21.52 -5.75 -4.25
C GLY A 343 22.05 -4.63 -3.36
N THR A 344 23.32 -4.76 -2.95
CA THR A 344 23.96 -3.90 -1.97
C THR A 344 25.29 -3.39 -2.50
N PHE A 345 25.59 -2.10 -2.33
CA PHE A 345 26.75 -1.45 -2.92
C PHE A 345 27.60 -0.74 -1.86
N GLU A 346 28.85 -1.14 -1.75
CA GLU A 346 29.81 -0.50 -0.83
C GLU A 346 30.49 0.69 -1.52
N ILE A 347 30.45 1.86 -0.88
CA ILE A 347 30.99 3.12 -1.41
C ILE A 347 32.31 3.44 -0.72
N TYR A 348 33.39 3.52 -1.48
CA TYR A 348 34.74 3.80 -0.98
C TYR A 348 35.27 5.13 -1.52
N SER A 349 35.74 6.02 -0.64
CA SER A 349 36.46 7.24 -1.03
C SER A 349 37.81 7.30 -0.32
N GLY A 350 38.89 7.55 -1.07
CA GLY A 350 40.24 7.53 -0.51
C GLY A 350 40.62 6.19 0.15
N GLY A 351 40.05 5.08 -0.33
CA GLY A 351 40.28 3.73 0.20
C GLY A 351 39.53 3.38 1.50
N LYS A 352 38.66 4.27 2.01
CA LYS A 352 37.83 4.02 3.20
C LYS A 352 36.37 3.78 2.80
N LEU A 353 35.73 2.81 3.44
CA LEU A 353 34.28 2.59 3.30
C LEU A 353 33.55 3.78 3.94
N ILE A 354 32.76 4.50 3.13
CA ILE A 354 32.01 5.69 3.54
C ILE A 354 30.57 5.31 3.89
N SER A 355 29.94 4.53 3.03
CA SER A 355 28.54 4.13 3.17
C SER A 355 28.26 2.84 2.42
N THR A 356 27.05 2.31 2.61
CA THR A 356 26.50 1.20 1.85
C THR A 356 25.15 1.63 1.32
N LEU A 357 24.94 1.44 0.02
CA LEU A 357 23.68 1.79 -0.65
C LEU A 357 22.89 0.53 -1.03
N THR A 358 21.58 0.66 -1.05
CA THR A 358 20.58 -0.37 -1.35
C THR A 358 19.50 0.25 -2.26
N PRO A 359 18.49 -0.50 -2.73
CA PRO A 359 17.39 0.09 -3.51
C PRO A 359 16.63 1.21 -2.79
N ASP A 360 16.70 1.30 -1.45
CA ASP A 360 16.11 2.39 -0.68
C ASP A 360 16.77 3.75 -0.97
N ASP A 361 18.04 3.76 -1.42
CA ASP A 361 18.75 4.97 -1.85
C ASP A 361 18.41 5.38 -3.30
N MET A 362 17.75 4.47 -4.05
CA MET A 362 17.33 4.54 -5.46
C MET A 362 18.41 4.80 -6.51
N PHE A 363 19.35 5.72 -6.27
CA PHE A 363 20.33 6.16 -7.25
C PHE A 363 21.76 5.97 -6.75
N LEU A 364 22.65 5.78 -7.72
CA LEU A 364 24.08 5.62 -7.48
C LEU A 364 24.87 6.41 -8.52
N GLY A 365 25.78 7.27 -8.04
CA GLY A 365 26.63 8.10 -8.88
C GLY A 365 25.97 9.42 -9.33
N GLU A 366 24.91 9.84 -8.64
CA GLU A 366 24.19 11.11 -8.85
C GLU A 366 25.12 12.34 -8.74
N MET A 367 26.09 12.33 -7.83
CA MET A 367 27.10 13.39 -7.69
C MET A 367 27.89 13.63 -8.98
N SER A 368 28.39 12.56 -9.60
CA SER A 368 29.14 12.66 -10.86
C SER A 368 28.27 13.17 -12.00
N PHE A 369 27.01 12.77 -12.01
CA PHE A 369 26.04 13.16 -13.03
C PHE A 369 25.65 14.65 -12.96
N LEU A 370 25.52 15.19 -11.74
CA LEU A 370 25.05 16.56 -11.51
C LEU A 370 26.17 17.60 -11.49
N LEU A 371 27.36 17.27 -10.97
CA LEU A 371 28.35 18.27 -10.61
C LEU A 371 29.55 18.37 -11.59
N ASN A 372 30.18 17.26 -11.96
CA ASN A 372 31.51 17.34 -12.62
C ASN A 372 31.88 16.17 -13.55
N ASP A 373 30.91 15.35 -13.96
CA ASP A 373 31.08 14.19 -14.88
C ASP A 373 32.23 13.23 -14.48
N ARG A 374 32.62 13.22 -13.19
CA ARG A 374 33.65 12.35 -12.59
C ARG A 374 33.16 11.70 -11.31
N ARG A 375 33.44 10.41 -11.14
CA ARG A 375 33.06 9.62 -9.96
C ARG A 375 33.77 10.15 -8.72
N SER A 376 33.02 10.48 -7.68
CA SER A 376 33.53 10.95 -6.38
C SER A 376 34.01 9.82 -5.46
N ALA A 377 33.66 8.57 -5.79
CA ALA A 377 33.97 7.39 -5.00
C ALA A 377 34.04 6.15 -5.91
N THR A 378 34.71 5.11 -5.42
CA THR A 378 34.69 3.76 -5.97
C THR A 378 33.49 3.00 -5.43
N VAL A 379 32.79 2.27 -6.29
CA VAL A 379 31.61 1.49 -5.91
C VAL A 379 31.85 0.02 -6.21
N ILE A 380 31.56 -0.84 -5.24
CA ILE A 380 31.75 -2.28 -5.33
C ILE A 380 30.45 -2.99 -4.95
N SER A 381 30.04 -3.98 -5.74
CA SER A 381 28.90 -4.83 -5.43
C SER A 381 29.22 -5.76 -4.25
N ARG A 382 28.28 -5.89 -3.31
CA ARG A 382 28.30 -6.88 -2.23
C ARG A 382 27.19 -7.90 -2.49
N GLY A 383 27.57 -9.11 -2.87
CA GLY A 383 26.66 -10.12 -3.40
C GLY A 383 26.30 -9.87 -4.88
N ARG A 384 25.30 -10.61 -5.37
CA ARG A 384 24.72 -10.38 -6.69
C ARG A 384 23.87 -9.10 -6.62
N SER A 385 24.15 -8.16 -7.51
CA SER A 385 23.42 -6.90 -7.57
C SER A 385 23.03 -6.54 -9.00
N VAL A 386 22.04 -5.67 -9.17
CA VAL A 386 21.52 -5.25 -10.46
C VAL A 386 21.36 -3.74 -10.48
N LEU A 387 21.99 -3.10 -11.46
CA LEU A 387 21.86 -1.66 -11.70
C LEU A 387 21.34 -1.41 -13.11
N MET A 388 20.60 -0.32 -13.26
CA MET A 388 20.14 0.16 -14.56
C MET A 388 20.86 1.47 -14.90
N PRO A 389 21.76 1.49 -15.91
CA PRO A 389 22.46 2.70 -16.31
C PRO A 389 21.50 3.68 -16.98
N ILE A 390 21.53 4.94 -16.53
CA ILE A 390 20.68 6.01 -17.05
C ILE A 390 21.60 7.12 -17.60
N PRO A 391 21.74 7.23 -18.93
CA PRO A 391 22.52 8.29 -19.56
C PRO A 391 21.98 9.68 -19.25
N LYS A 392 22.87 10.66 -19.05
CA LYS A 392 22.54 12.08 -18.83
C LYS A 392 21.62 12.65 -19.89
N LYS A 393 21.88 12.33 -21.16
CA LYS A 393 21.00 12.74 -22.26
C LYS A 393 19.59 12.15 -22.13
N SER A 394 19.47 10.86 -21.80
CA SER A 394 18.18 10.19 -21.62
C SER A 394 17.42 10.81 -20.45
N PHE A 395 18.07 11.00 -19.32
CA PHE A 395 17.48 11.60 -18.13
C PHE A 395 17.04 13.05 -18.33
N VAL A 396 17.88 13.89 -18.95
CA VAL A 396 17.53 15.28 -19.27
C VAL A 396 16.36 15.31 -20.26
N ASN A 397 16.32 14.42 -21.25
CA ASN A 397 15.19 14.30 -22.15
C ASN A 397 13.91 13.88 -21.43
N VAL A 398 14.01 12.98 -20.45
CA VAL A 398 12.90 12.58 -19.60
C VAL A 398 12.38 13.77 -18.80
N ILE A 399 13.25 14.56 -18.14
CA ILE A 399 12.82 15.77 -17.41
C ILE A 399 12.16 16.77 -18.35
N LYS A 400 12.65 16.93 -19.59
CA LYS A 400 12.02 17.81 -20.59
C LYS A 400 10.62 17.35 -21.00
N GLN A 401 10.42 16.05 -21.16
CA GLN A 401 9.12 15.47 -21.53
C GLN A 401 8.16 15.41 -20.34
N LYS A 402 8.71 15.23 -19.14
CA LYS A 402 8.00 14.96 -17.89
C LYS A 402 8.67 15.75 -16.75
N PRO A 403 8.38 17.06 -16.61
CA PRO A 403 9.09 17.95 -15.66
C PRO A 403 8.96 17.60 -14.18
N HIS A 404 7.85 16.97 -13.78
CA HIS A 404 7.59 16.52 -12.41
C HIS A 404 8.69 15.60 -11.86
N TYR A 405 9.35 14.81 -12.71
CA TYR A 405 10.49 14.00 -12.29
C TYR A 405 11.66 14.84 -11.79
N GLY A 406 11.88 16.02 -12.37
CA GLY A 406 12.87 16.97 -11.86
C GLY A 406 12.54 17.45 -10.45
N ILE A 407 11.27 17.66 -10.13
CA ILE A 407 10.81 18.04 -8.78
C ILE A 407 10.95 16.88 -7.81
N PHE A 408 10.58 15.67 -8.22
CA PHE A 408 10.76 14.47 -7.41
C PHE A 408 12.24 14.27 -7.02
N LEU A 409 13.14 14.36 -7.99
CA LEU A 409 14.59 14.30 -7.75
C LEU A 409 15.09 15.43 -6.85
N ALA A 410 14.61 16.66 -7.05
CA ALA A 410 14.98 17.79 -6.20
C ALA A 410 14.52 17.57 -4.75
N ARG A 411 13.33 16.96 -4.53
CA ARG A 411 12.86 16.58 -3.19
C ARG A 411 13.76 15.51 -2.57
N LEU A 412 14.19 14.51 -3.34
CA LEU A 412 15.09 13.46 -2.87
C LEU A 412 16.48 14.00 -2.50
N LEU A 413 17.03 14.90 -3.31
CA LEU A 413 18.36 15.49 -3.07
C LEU A 413 18.36 16.56 -1.96
N ALA A 414 17.19 17.08 -1.59
CA ALA A 414 17.04 18.01 -0.48
C ALA A 414 16.94 17.30 0.88
N GLN A 415 16.84 15.97 0.88
CA GLN A 415 16.93 15.10 2.06
C GLN A 415 18.39 14.72 2.31
#